data_AF-A0A935WKG3-F1
#
_entry.id   AF-A0A935WKG3-F1
#
_cell.length_a   1.000
_cell.length_b   1.000
_cell.length_c   1.000
_cell.angle_alpha   90.00
_cell.angle_beta   90.00
_cell.angle_gamma   90.00
#
_symmetry.space_group_name_H-M   'P 1'
#
loop_
_entity.id
_entity.type
_entity.pdbx_description
1 polymer ?
#
loop_
_entity_poly.entity_id
_entity_poly.type
_entity_poly.pdbx_seq_one_letter_code
_entity_poly.pdbx_strand_id
1 'polypeptide(L)'
;MRSETSPAQGQVPVVGTLRGIVAIVVLAGVAAVFALVSNSSSFRSRAEVPSGSIFVSNEQVAQPVQIAEIAEPVRIDAVNAQPVRTESTDTTAADDSDYDARRDYVLALATGTTEAMDLYLERYPEGFHAELARMQRKQFVEREMPVTITHLNAELRRVGCGPTGTAEWTTASQQALVSFNKHAQTKFDPKSPDPDTLKAVKDKTARVCPPPPRAARVQPQQEKRSLFFWQ
;
A
#
# COMPACT_ATOMS: atom_id res chain seq x y z
N MET A 1 -47.74 -31.40 4.76
CA MET A 1 -46.63 -31.37 3.79
C MET A 1 -45.81 -30.09 3.99
N ARG A 2 -44.77 -30.16 4.82
CA ARG A 2 -43.41 -29.69 4.54
C ARG A 2 -42.60 -29.88 5.82
N SER A 3 -41.64 -30.78 5.69
CA SER A 3 -40.72 -31.25 6.70
C SER A 3 -39.50 -30.33 6.65
N GLU A 4 -39.15 -29.67 7.75
CA GLU A 4 -37.85 -29.02 7.88
C GLU A 4 -37.05 -29.72 8.96
N THR A 5 -36.00 -30.38 8.48
CA THR A 5 -35.02 -31.17 9.21
C THR A 5 -33.98 -30.27 9.87
N SER A 6 -33.81 -30.51 11.16
CA SER A 6 -32.72 -30.06 12.05
C SER A 6 -31.33 -30.51 11.57
N PRO A 7 -30.28 -29.69 11.70
CA PRO A 7 -28.93 -30.18 11.86
C PRO A 7 -28.45 -30.03 13.31
N ALA A 8 -27.96 -31.16 13.82
CA ALA A 8 -27.43 -31.38 15.16
C ALA A 8 -26.22 -30.50 15.50
N GLN A 9 -26.21 -30.01 16.74
CA GLN A 9 -25.04 -29.39 17.36
C GLN A 9 -24.08 -30.49 17.86
N GLY A 10 -22.86 -30.48 17.32
CA GLY A 10 -21.73 -31.22 17.85
C GLY A 10 -21.00 -30.38 18.91
N GLN A 11 -21.07 -30.84 20.14
CA GLN A 11 -20.30 -30.37 21.29
C GLN A 11 -18.85 -30.88 21.18
N VAL A 12 -17.86 -30.01 21.37
CA VAL A 12 -16.48 -30.41 21.68
C VAL A 12 -15.94 -29.59 22.85
N PRO A 13 -15.23 -30.23 23.80
CA PRO A 13 -14.93 -29.66 25.10
C PRO A 13 -13.75 -28.69 25.11
N VAL A 14 -13.82 -27.86 26.15
CA VAL A 14 -12.84 -26.87 26.61
C VAL A 14 -11.51 -27.54 26.95
N VAL A 15 -10.42 -27.08 26.35
CA VAL A 15 -9.05 -27.37 26.81
C VAL A 15 -8.38 -26.04 27.14
N GLY A 16 -8.08 -25.86 28.42
CA GLY A 16 -7.38 -24.71 28.95
C GLY A 16 -5.87 -24.74 28.70
N THR A 17 -5.25 -23.65 29.15
CA THR A 17 -3.84 -23.61 29.61
C THR A 17 -2.77 -23.56 28.52
N LEU A 18 -2.56 -22.39 27.91
CA LEU A 18 -1.37 -22.11 27.08
C LEU A 18 -0.78 -20.70 27.31
N ARG A 19 -0.87 -20.18 28.54
CA ARG A 19 -0.21 -18.92 28.93
C ARG A 19 1.23 -19.08 29.44
N GLY A 20 1.77 -20.30 29.51
CA GLY A 20 3.08 -20.57 30.11
C GLY A 20 4.27 -20.74 29.14
N ILE A 21 4.05 -20.96 27.83
CA ILE A 21 5.12 -21.40 26.92
C ILE A 21 5.77 -20.24 26.14
N VAL A 22 5.08 -19.12 25.96
CA VAL A 22 5.62 -17.97 25.19
C VAL A 22 6.78 -17.28 25.92
N ALA A 23 6.84 -17.35 27.25
CA ALA A 23 7.91 -16.71 28.03
C ALA A 23 9.28 -17.41 27.89
N ILE A 24 9.33 -18.70 27.53
CA ILE A 24 10.59 -19.44 27.43
C ILE A 24 11.24 -19.28 26.04
N VAL A 25 10.44 -19.09 24.98
CA VAL A 25 10.98 -18.94 23.62
C VAL A 25 11.68 -17.58 23.41
N VAL A 26 11.29 -16.54 24.16
CA VAL A 26 11.90 -15.20 24.06
C VAL A 26 13.31 -15.14 24.67
N LEU A 27 13.62 -15.99 25.66
CA LEU A 27 14.94 -15.99 26.31
C LEU A 27 16.01 -16.78 25.54
N ALA A 28 15.63 -17.74 24.70
CA ALA A 28 16.59 -18.51 23.89
C ALA A 28 17.06 -17.78 22.63
N GLY A 29 16.29 -16.82 22.11
CA GLY A 29 16.65 -16.08 20.88
C GLY A 29 17.74 -15.01 21.05
N VAL A 30 17.93 -14.48 22.27
CA VAL A 30 18.89 -13.39 22.53
C VAL A 30 20.34 -13.89 22.62
N ALA A 31 20.56 -15.16 23.01
CA ALA A 31 21.90 -15.73 23.14
C ALA A 31 22.56 -16.05 21.79
N ALA A 32 21.79 -16.32 20.73
CA ALA A 32 22.33 -16.68 19.42
C ALA A 32 22.91 -15.48 18.65
N VAL A 33 22.43 -14.26 18.91
CA VAL A 33 22.90 -13.04 18.23
C VAL A 33 24.24 -12.56 18.81
N PHE A 34 24.52 -12.83 20.09
CA PHE A 34 25.77 -12.40 20.74
C PHE A 34 26.99 -13.25 20.35
N ALA A 35 26.78 -14.50 19.90
CA ALA A 35 27.87 -15.39 19.49
C ALA A 35 28.44 -15.09 18.08
N LEU A 36 27.76 -14.29 17.26
CA LEU A 36 28.23 -13.94 15.90
C LEU A 36 29.13 -12.69 15.84
N VAL A 37 29.28 -11.95 16.95
CA VAL A 37 30.03 -10.68 16.98
C VAL A 37 31.47 -10.83 17.54
N SER A 38 31.85 -11.99 18.08
CA SER A 38 33.18 -12.16 18.72
C SER A 38 34.23 -12.92 17.87
N ASN A 39 33.94 -13.32 16.63
CA ASN A 39 34.93 -14.02 15.79
C ASN A 39 35.61 -13.06 14.79
N SER A 40 36.22 -12.00 15.31
CA SER A 40 36.92 -10.98 14.52
C SER A 40 38.35 -10.77 15.00
N SER A 41 39.14 -11.82 15.04
CA SER A 41 40.60 -11.67 15.16
C SER A 41 41.29 -12.94 14.68
N SER A 42 41.70 -12.96 13.41
CA SER A 42 42.91 -13.62 12.89
C SER A 42 42.82 -13.82 11.37
N PHE A 43 42.97 -12.77 10.56
CA PHE A 43 43.43 -12.95 9.19
C PHE A 43 44.34 -11.80 8.78
N ARG A 44 45.57 -11.89 9.24
CA ARG A 44 46.73 -11.28 8.60
C ARG A 44 47.54 -12.42 8.01
N SER A 45 47.53 -12.57 6.68
CA SER A 45 48.72 -12.82 5.87
C SER A 45 48.39 -13.01 4.39
N ARG A 46 49.25 -12.40 3.59
CA ARG A 46 49.59 -12.68 2.18
C ARG A 46 48.62 -12.19 1.11
N ALA A 47 48.88 -10.95 0.69
CA ALA A 47 48.58 -10.49 -0.64
C ALA A 47 49.44 -11.26 -1.64
N GLU A 48 48.82 -12.08 -2.47
CA GLU A 48 49.37 -12.53 -3.75
C GLU A 48 48.24 -12.30 -4.76
N VAL A 49 48.44 -11.31 -5.63
CA VAL A 49 47.47 -10.92 -6.66
C VAL A 49 47.76 -11.74 -7.90
N PRO A 50 46.91 -12.72 -8.30
CA PRO A 50 46.96 -13.21 -9.65
C PRO A 50 46.23 -12.18 -10.54
N SER A 51 47.00 -11.56 -11.44
CA SER A 51 46.46 -10.92 -12.65
C SER A 51 45.72 -12.00 -13.46
N GLY A 52 44.43 -12.14 -13.20
CA GLY A 52 43.54 -13.04 -13.93
C GLY A 52 42.31 -12.26 -14.34
N SER A 53 42.27 -11.89 -15.62
CA SER A 53 41.10 -11.38 -16.32
C SER A 53 39.87 -12.26 -16.00
N ILE A 54 38.83 -11.68 -15.40
CA ILE A 54 37.51 -12.31 -15.38
C ILE A 54 36.94 -12.16 -16.79
N PHE A 55 37.16 -13.16 -17.63
CA PHE A 55 36.33 -13.40 -18.81
C PHE A 55 35.01 -13.97 -18.33
N VAL A 56 33.93 -13.22 -18.51
CA VAL A 56 32.58 -13.77 -18.45
C VAL A 56 32.33 -14.46 -19.80
N SER A 57 32.53 -15.77 -19.85
CA SER A 57 32.11 -16.58 -20.99
C SER A 57 30.58 -16.65 -21.01
N ASN A 58 29.95 -15.86 -21.87
CA ASN A 58 28.55 -16.06 -22.24
C ASN A 58 28.46 -17.17 -23.30
N GLU A 59 28.59 -18.42 -22.85
CA GLU A 59 28.40 -19.63 -23.67
C GLU A 59 27.00 -20.22 -23.40
N GLN A 60 25.95 -19.39 -23.52
CA GLN A 60 24.61 -19.92 -23.76
C GLN A 60 24.36 -19.95 -25.27
N VAL A 61 24.85 -21.06 -25.81
CA VAL A 61 24.67 -21.60 -27.15
C VAL A 61 23.26 -21.39 -27.66
N ALA A 62 23.19 -20.70 -28.79
CA ALA A 62 22.05 -20.63 -29.68
C ALA A 62 21.53 -22.04 -30.00
N GLN A 63 20.27 -22.31 -29.67
CA GLN A 63 19.56 -23.42 -30.30
C GLN A 63 19.09 -22.96 -31.69
N PRO A 64 19.36 -23.72 -32.76
CA PRO A 64 18.83 -23.39 -34.09
C PRO A 64 17.31 -23.63 -34.08
N VAL A 65 16.54 -22.56 -34.16
CA VAL A 65 15.13 -22.64 -34.51
C VAL A 65 15.06 -23.15 -35.96
N GLN A 66 14.60 -24.39 -36.15
CA GLN A 66 14.29 -24.90 -37.48
C GLN A 66 13.04 -24.20 -37.99
N ILE A 67 13.24 -23.08 -38.69
CA ILE A 67 12.19 -22.44 -39.47
C ILE A 67 12.04 -23.29 -40.73
N ALA A 68 11.04 -24.18 -40.73
CA ALA A 68 10.65 -24.88 -41.94
C ALA A 68 10.14 -23.84 -42.95
N GLU A 69 10.78 -23.82 -44.11
CA GLU A 69 10.47 -22.97 -45.25
C GLU A 69 9.07 -23.30 -45.79
N ILE A 70 8.07 -22.54 -45.34
CA ILE A 70 6.73 -22.53 -45.95
C ILE A 70 6.80 -21.54 -47.11
N ALA A 71 7.36 -21.98 -48.23
CA ALA A 71 7.36 -21.23 -49.47
C ALA A 71 5.99 -21.37 -50.16
N GLU A 72 5.06 -20.49 -49.82
CA GLU A 72 4.10 -19.97 -50.81
C GLU A 72 4.11 -18.44 -50.75
N PRO A 73 4.40 -17.75 -51.87
CA PRO A 73 4.45 -16.29 -51.87
C PRO A 73 3.03 -15.74 -51.77
N VAL A 74 2.67 -15.22 -50.60
CA VAL A 74 1.52 -14.32 -50.47
C VAL A 74 1.82 -13.09 -51.33
N ARG A 75 1.17 -13.01 -52.50
CA ARG A 75 1.15 -11.79 -53.31
C ARG A 75 0.36 -10.75 -52.55
N ILE A 76 1.07 -9.84 -51.88
CA ILE A 76 0.49 -8.56 -51.49
C ILE A 76 0.53 -7.70 -52.75
N ASP A 77 -0.61 -7.61 -53.43
CA ASP A 77 -0.76 -6.67 -54.53
C ASP A 77 -0.46 -5.27 -54.00
N ALA A 78 0.41 -4.56 -54.74
CA ALA A 78 0.84 -3.21 -54.41
C ALA A 78 -0.39 -2.30 -54.35
N VAL A 79 -0.91 -2.09 -53.14
CA VAL A 79 -1.82 -1.00 -52.86
C VAL A 79 -1.05 0.26 -53.20
N ASN A 80 -1.57 1.01 -54.17
CA ASN A 80 -1.04 2.27 -54.67
C ASN A 80 -0.52 3.14 -53.51
N ALA A 81 0.79 3.08 -53.28
CA ALA A 81 1.49 3.91 -52.32
C ALA A 81 1.53 5.33 -52.89
N GLN A 82 0.40 6.03 -52.81
CA GLN A 82 0.47 7.47 -52.75
C GLN A 82 1.32 7.79 -51.52
N PRO A 83 2.40 8.56 -51.66
CA PRO A 83 3.16 9.01 -50.51
C PRO A 83 2.18 9.83 -49.69
N VAL A 84 1.72 9.29 -48.56
CA VAL A 84 1.18 10.11 -47.50
C VAL A 84 2.32 11.06 -47.17
N ARG A 85 2.20 12.29 -47.68
CA ARG A 85 2.94 13.42 -47.15
C ARG A 85 2.56 13.46 -45.68
N THR A 86 3.37 12.84 -44.84
CA THR A 86 3.55 13.36 -43.50
C THR A 86 3.99 14.80 -43.72
N GLU A 87 3.12 15.71 -43.35
CA GLU A 87 3.41 17.13 -43.31
C GLU A 87 4.45 17.33 -42.20
N SER A 88 5.70 17.02 -42.56
CA SER A 88 6.89 17.15 -41.74
C SER A 88 7.27 18.62 -41.71
N THR A 89 6.66 19.35 -40.78
CA THR A 89 7.14 20.68 -40.40
C THR A 89 7.15 20.88 -38.88
N ASP A 90 7.46 19.85 -38.07
CA ASP A 90 7.91 20.05 -36.66
C ASP A 90 8.49 18.78 -35.97
N THR A 91 9.27 17.95 -36.65
CA THR A 91 9.65 16.63 -36.07
C THR A 91 10.78 16.72 -35.03
N THR A 92 11.67 17.71 -35.09
CA THR A 92 12.81 17.80 -34.16
C THR A 92 12.42 18.35 -32.78
N ALA A 93 11.54 19.36 -32.71
CA ALA A 93 11.11 19.92 -31.42
C ALA A 93 10.14 18.98 -30.67
N ALA A 94 9.33 18.22 -31.40
CA ALA A 94 8.44 17.21 -30.82
C ALA A 94 9.19 16.00 -30.24
N ASP A 95 10.28 15.56 -30.90
CA ASP A 95 11.12 14.44 -30.43
C ASP A 95 11.92 14.84 -29.17
N ASP A 96 12.49 16.05 -29.13
CA ASP A 96 13.16 16.58 -27.94
C ASP A 96 12.18 16.71 -26.75
N SER A 97 10.94 17.17 -26.99
CA SER A 97 9.90 17.26 -25.96
C SER A 97 9.46 15.89 -25.43
N ASP A 98 9.34 14.86 -26.29
CA ASP A 98 9.01 13.50 -25.84
C ASP A 98 10.19 12.86 -25.09
N TYR A 99 11.42 13.13 -25.51
CA TYR A 99 12.62 12.70 -24.79
C TYR A 99 12.67 13.27 -23.37
N ASP A 100 12.48 14.58 -23.22
CA ASP A 100 12.45 15.24 -21.91
C ASP A 100 11.28 14.72 -21.04
N ALA A 101 10.10 14.54 -21.64
CA ALA A 101 8.95 13.95 -20.96
C ALA A 101 9.25 12.53 -20.46
N ARG A 102 9.88 11.67 -21.28
CA ARG A 102 10.27 10.31 -20.87
C ARG A 102 11.27 10.33 -19.73
N ARG A 103 12.29 11.19 -19.78
CA ARG A 103 13.31 11.32 -18.72
C ARG A 103 12.67 11.75 -17.39
N ASP A 104 11.85 12.78 -17.44
CA ASP A 104 11.22 13.34 -16.24
C ASP A 104 10.15 12.37 -15.68
N TYR A 105 9.48 11.60 -16.54
CA TYR A 105 8.59 10.52 -16.12
C TYR A 105 9.34 9.42 -15.35
N VAL A 106 10.51 8.98 -15.83
CA VAL A 106 11.35 8.00 -15.13
C VAL A 106 11.80 8.55 -13.77
N LEU A 107 12.13 9.84 -13.68
CA LEU A 107 12.45 10.48 -12.40
C LEU A 107 11.25 10.45 -11.44
N ALA A 108 10.05 10.77 -11.92
CA ALA A 108 8.83 10.72 -11.11
C ALA A 108 8.52 9.28 -10.64
N LEU A 109 8.76 8.26 -11.46
CA LEU A 109 8.59 6.86 -11.06
C LEU A 109 9.56 6.46 -9.94
N ALA A 110 10.79 7.00 -9.96
CA ALA A 110 11.81 6.69 -8.96
C ALA A 110 11.44 7.22 -7.56
N THR A 111 10.64 8.29 -7.46
CA THR A 111 10.16 8.77 -6.15
C THR A 111 9.02 7.90 -5.60
N GLY A 112 8.16 7.38 -6.49
CA GLY A 112 7.06 6.49 -6.14
C GLY A 112 5.91 7.14 -5.35
N THR A 113 5.72 8.46 -5.49
CA THR A 113 4.71 9.24 -4.75
C THR A 113 3.65 9.86 -5.67
N THR A 114 2.46 10.16 -5.14
CA THR A 114 1.40 10.88 -5.89
C THR A 114 1.84 12.28 -6.30
N GLU A 115 2.58 12.98 -5.45
CA GLU A 115 3.03 14.37 -5.70
C GLU A 115 3.97 14.46 -6.89
N ALA A 116 4.89 13.49 -7.07
CA ALA A 116 5.77 13.49 -8.21
C ALA A 116 5.03 13.24 -9.53
N MET A 117 3.99 12.39 -9.51
CA MET A 117 3.12 12.20 -10.68
C MET A 117 2.32 13.47 -10.97
N ASP A 118 1.86 14.18 -9.94
CA ASP A 118 1.14 15.45 -10.10
C ASP A 118 2.04 16.54 -10.68
N LEU A 119 3.27 16.69 -10.16
CA LEU A 119 4.26 17.61 -10.72
C LEU A 119 4.61 17.27 -12.19
N TYR A 120 4.71 15.98 -12.51
CA TYR A 120 4.89 15.55 -13.89
C TYR A 120 3.72 15.99 -14.77
N LEU A 121 2.47 15.78 -14.33
CA LEU A 121 1.25 16.15 -15.08
C LEU A 121 1.04 17.66 -15.20
N GLU A 122 1.49 18.44 -14.21
CA GLU A 122 1.50 19.91 -14.31
C GLU A 122 2.45 20.40 -15.40
N ARG A 123 3.58 19.70 -15.60
CA ARG A 123 4.56 20.06 -16.62
C ARG A 123 4.22 19.49 -18.00
N TYR A 124 3.75 18.25 -18.04
CA TYR A 124 3.42 17.49 -19.25
C TYR A 124 1.96 17.03 -19.17
N PRO A 125 1.00 17.89 -19.53
CA PRO A 125 -0.41 17.60 -19.34
C PRO A 125 -0.94 16.52 -20.29
N GLU A 126 -0.33 16.33 -21.46
CA GLU A 126 -0.76 15.40 -22.50
C GLU A 126 0.40 14.55 -23.02
N GLY A 127 0.08 13.48 -23.77
CA GLY A 127 1.06 12.57 -24.37
C GLY A 127 1.07 11.19 -23.71
N PHE A 128 1.83 10.25 -24.30
CA PHE A 128 1.86 8.85 -23.85
C PHE A 128 2.25 8.72 -22.37
N HIS A 129 3.29 9.44 -21.95
CA HIS A 129 3.78 9.43 -20.58
C HIS A 129 2.81 10.12 -19.59
N ALA A 130 2.02 11.11 -20.04
CA ALA A 130 0.96 11.70 -19.21
C ALA A 130 -0.16 10.69 -18.90
N GLU A 131 -0.57 9.88 -19.88
CA GLU A 131 -1.56 8.83 -19.63
C GLU A 131 -1.05 7.78 -18.64
N LEU A 132 0.22 7.38 -18.76
CA LEU A 132 0.85 6.47 -17.79
C LEU A 132 0.94 7.09 -16.40
N ALA A 133 1.31 8.37 -16.29
CA ALA A 133 1.36 9.07 -15.00
C ALA A 133 -0.01 9.16 -14.33
N ARG A 134 -1.10 9.41 -15.09
CA ARG A 134 -2.47 9.40 -14.54
C ARG A 134 -2.87 8.02 -14.02
N MET A 135 -2.49 6.95 -14.72
CA MET A 135 -2.69 5.58 -14.24
C MET A 135 -1.89 5.32 -12.97
N GLN A 136 -0.63 5.71 -12.94
CA GLN A 136 0.27 5.47 -11.81
C GLN A 136 -0.16 6.24 -10.56
N ARG A 137 -0.58 7.50 -10.72
CA ARG A 137 -1.16 8.32 -9.65
C ARG A 137 -2.32 7.61 -8.97
N LYS A 138 -3.25 7.02 -9.72
CA LYS A 138 -4.39 6.27 -9.15
C LYS A 138 -3.92 5.10 -8.27
N GLN A 139 -2.88 4.38 -8.68
CA GLN A 139 -2.31 3.30 -7.87
C GLN A 139 -1.70 3.82 -6.57
N PHE A 140 -1.00 4.95 -6.62
CA PHE A 140 -0.40 5.56 -5.43
C PHE A 140 -1.47 6.08 -4.47
N VAL A 141 -2.48 6.80 -4.97
CA VAL A 141 -3.63 7.24 -4.18
C VAL A 141 -4.29 6.05 -3.49
N GLU A 142 -4.58 4.97 -4.20
CA GLU A 142 -5.22 3.78 -3.61
C GLU A 142 -4.37 3.14 -2.49
N ARG A 143 -3.04 3.19 -2.60
CA ARG A 143 -2.14 2.71 -1.52
C ARG A 143 -2.07 3.66 -0.34
N GLU A 144 -2.13 4.97 -0.60
CA GLU A 144 -2.01 6.03 0.40
C GLU A 144 -3.32 6.21 1.21
N MET A 145 -4.48 6.06 0.57
CA MET A 145 -5.79 6.32 1.17
C MET A 145 -6.10 5.49 2.42
N PRO A 146 -5.84 4.16 2.49
CA PRO A 146 -6.07 3.38 3.71
C PRO A 146 -5.22 3.87 4.89
N VAL A 147 -4.01 4.37 4.60
CA VAL A 147 -3.08 4.89 5.62
C VAL A 147 -3.60 6.20 6.18
N THR A 148 -4.10 7.11 5.33
CA THR A 148 -4.68 8.38 5.78
C THR A 148 -5.93 8.16 6.64
N ILE A 149 -6.81 7.25 6.25
CA ILE A 149 -8.00 6.87 7.03
C ILE A 149 -7.60 6.31 8.40
N THR A 150 -6.64 5.39 8.43
CA THR A 150 -6.17 4.77 9.67
C THR A 150 -5.59 5.81 10.63
N HIS A 151 -4.74 6.71 10.11
CA HIS A 151 -4.16 7.79 10.89
C HIS A 151 -5.22 8.79 11.38
N LEU A 152 -6.17 9.18 10.53
CA LEU A 152 -7.24 10.10 10.92
C LEU A 152 -8.11 9.52 12.03
N ASN A 153 -8.48 8.24 11.91
CA ASN A 153 -9.23 7.55 12.96
C ASN A 153 -8.44 7.46 14.28
N ALA A 154 -7.13 7.20 14.21
CA ALA A 154 -6.27 7.19 15.39
C ALA A 154 -6.20 8.57 16.06
N GLU A 155 -6.04 9.62 15.27
CA GLU A 155 -5.97 11.00 15.76
C GLU A 155 -7.30 11.46 16.35
N LEU A 156 -8.43 11.14 15.73
CA LEU A 156 -9.76 11.41 16.29
C LEU A 156 -9.93 10.75 17.66
N ARG A 157 -9.45 9.51 17.84
CA ARG A 157 -9.47 8.83 19.15
C ARG A 157 -8.55 9.52 20.17
N ARG A 158 -7.36 9.97 19.75
CA ARG A 158 -6.42 10.70 20.62
C ARG A 158 -7.05 11.97 21.18
N VAL A 159 -7.71 12.76 20.33
CA VAL A 159 -8.43 13.98 20.77
C VAL A 159 -9.75 13.70 21.49
N GLY A 160 -10.12 12.43 21.65
CA GLY A 160 -11.29 11.98 22.40
C GLY A 160 -12.61 12.00 21.62
N CYS A 161 -12.57 12.30 20.32
CA CYS A 161 -13.76 12.36 19.45
C CYS A 161 -14.02 11.04 18.72
N GLY A 162 -13.01 10.18 18.58
CA GLY A 162 -13.00 9.00 17.73
C GLY A 162 -13.84 7.83 18.26
N PRO A 163 -14.37 6.98 17.35
CA PRO A 163 -15.14 5.81 17.73
C PRO A 163 -14.25 4.68 18.26
N THR A 164 -14.84 3.77 19.05
CA THR A 164 -14.23 2.48 19.38
C THR A 164 -14.43 1.53 18.21
N GLY A 165 -13.36 1.16 17.49
CA GLY A 165 -13.50 0.28 16.31
C GLY A 165 -12.39 0.43 15.28
N THR A 166 -12.60 -0.20 14.12
CA THR A 166 -11.64 -0.57 13.06
C THR A 166 -10.94 0.61 12.36
N ALA A 167 -10.03 0.27 11.43
CA ALA A 167 -9.23 1.18 10.62
C ALA A 167 -9.95 1.74 9.38
N GLU A 168 -11.25 1.49 9.22
CA GLU A 168 -12.04 1.90 8.06
C GLU A 168 -12.80 3.21 8.26
N TRP A 169 -13.08 3.93 7.17
CA TRP A 169 -13.89 5.14 7.20
C TRP A 169 -15.39 4.80 7.22
N THR A 170 -15.92 4.60 8.42
CA THR A 170 -17.32 4.22 8.67
C THR A 170 -18.16 5.40 9.16
N THR A 171 -19.49 5.26 9.22
CA THR A 171 -20.42 6.24 9.82
C THR A 171 -20.01 6.70 11.22
N ALA A 172 -19.40 5.81 12.01
CA ALA A 172 -18.90 6.16 13.34
C ALA A 172 -17.71 7.15 13.27
N SER A 173 -16.84 7.00 12.26
CA SER A 173 -15.73 7.93 12.00
C SER A 173 -16.24 9.28 11.49
N GLN A 174 -17.28 9.28 10.66
CA GLN A 174 -17.96 10.49 10.22
C GLN A 174 -18.57 11.26 11.40
N GLN A 175 -19.26 10.56 12.33
CA GLN A 175 -19.82 11.16 13.55
C GLN A 175 -18.75 11.70 14.50
N ALA A 176 -17.59 11.05 14.56
CA ALA A 176 -16.44 11.54 15.31
C ALA A 176 -15.91 12.87 14.73
N LEU A 177 -15.84 12.98 13.40
CA LEU A 177 -15.44 14.22 12.75
C LEU A 177 -16.49 15.33 12.92
N VAL A 178 -17.78 15.01 12.92
CA VAL A 178 -18.86 15.96 13.28
C VAL A 178 -18.68 16.47 14.72
N SER A 179 -18.38 15.58 15.66
CA SER A 179 -18.14 15.96 17.06
C SER A 179 -16.89 16.82 17.20
N PHE A 180 -15.82 16.47 16.48
CA PHE A 180 -14.61 17.28 16.41
C PHE A 180 -14.93 18.69 15.88
N ASN A 181 -15.65 18.81 14.77
CA ASN A 181 -16.06 20.09 14.20
C ASN A 181 -16.85 20.94 15.20
N LYS A 182 -17.77 20.33 15.94
CA LYS A 182 -18.56 21.02 16.96
C LYS A 182 -17.70 21.59 18.09
N HIS A 183 -16.70 20.84 18.55
CA HIS A 183 -15.89 21.20 19.72
C HIS A 183 -14.63 22.01 19.37
N ALA A 184 -14.05 21.81 18.19
CA ALA A 184 -12.91 22.57 17.67
C ALA A 184 -13.33 23.81 16.87
N GLN A 185 -14.64 24.01 16.64
CA GLN A 185 -15.20 25.09 15.81
C GLN A 185 -14.67 25.06 14.36
N THR A 186 -14.48 23.86 13.81
CA THR A 186 -14.00 23.63 12.44
C THR A 186 -15.14 23.20 11.51
N LYS A 187 -14.86 23.18 10.19
CA LYS A 187 -15.85 22.88 9.13
C LYS A 187 -15.32 21.86 8.11
N PHE A 188 -14.88 20.71 8.59
CA PHE A 188 -14.45 19.60 7.70
C PHE A 188 -15.64 18.78 7.21
N ASP A 189 -15.61 18.27 5.97
CA ASP A 189 -16.67 17.40 5.46
C ASP A 189 -16.55 16.00 6.10
N PRO A 190 -17.57 15.51 6.82
CA PRO A 190 -17.55 14.17 7.40
C PRO A 190 -17.63 13.05 6.36
N LYS A 191 -17.95 13.31 5.08
CA LYS A 191 -18.13 12.25 4.08
C LYS A 191 -16.82 11.70 3.51
N SER A 192 -15.76 12.51 3.47
CA SER A 192 -14.47 12.14 2.89
C SER A 192 -13.33 12.21 3.92
N PRO A 193 -12.45 11.20 4.00
CA PRO A 193 -11.25 11.26 4.81
C PRO A 193 -10.21 12.13 4.11
N ASP A 194 -10.15 13.39 4.53
CA ASP A 194 -9.33 14.42 3.91
C ASP A 194 -7.96 14.60 4.63
N PRO A 195 -6.84 14.77 3.89
CA PRO A 195 -5.51 14.92 4.48
C PRO A 195 -5.32 16.23 5.25
N ASP A 196 -5.98 17.33 4.88
CA ASP A 196 -5.90 18.59 5.62
C ASP A 196 -6.62 18.49 6.97
N THR A 197 -7.71 17.74 7.02
CA THR A 197 -8.41 17.40 8.27
C THR A 197 -7.45 16.67 9.22
N LEU A 198 -6.66 15.70 8.74
CA LEU A 198 -5.69 14.98 9.55
C LEU A 198 -4.65 15.94 10.17
N LYS A 199 -4.15 16.90 9.40
CA LYS A 199 -3.22 17.92 9.89
C LYS A 199 -3.85 18.78 10.99
N ALA A 200 -5.07 19.27 10.77
CA ALA A 200 -5.77 20.10 11.75
C ALA A 200 -6.10 19.35 13.07
N VAL A 201 -6.41 18.05 13.01
CA VAL A 201 -6.60 17.22 14.21
C VAL A 201 -5.27 17.00 14.94
N LYS A 202 -4.16 16.77 14.21
CA LYS A 202 -2.82 16.64 14.78
C LYS A 202 -2.36 17.90 15.52
N ASP A 203 -2.71 19.08 15.02
CA ASP A 203 -2.37 20.36 15.67
C ASP A 203 -3.05 20.54 17.04
N LYS A 204 -4.09 19.75 17.35
CA LYS A 204 -4.72 19.74 18.67
C LYS A 204 -3.97 18.82 19.62
N THR A 205 -3.17 19.38 20.51
CA THR A 205 -2.39 18.62 21.51
C THR A 205 -3.24 18.12 22.69
N ALA A 206 -4.34 18.80 23.02
CA ALA A 206 -5.27 18.42 24.09
C ALA A 206 -6.48 17.62 23.58
N ARG A 207 -7.19 16.95 24.49
CA ARG A 207 -8.53 16.40 24.17
C ARG A 207 -9.46 17.54 23.80
N VAL A 208 -10.14 17.39 22.66
CA VAL A 208 -11.13 18.34 22.13
C VAL A 208 -12.53 17.93 22.58
N CYS A 209 -12.85 16.64 22.48
CA CYS A 209 -14.17 16.17 22.85
C CYS A 209 -14.24 15.84 24.35
N PRO A 210 -15.35 16.19 25.02
CA PRO A 210 -15.55 15.89 26.44
C PRO A 210 -15.65 14.38 26.67
N PRO A 211 -15.20 13.87 27.82
CA PRO A 211 -15.35 12.47 28.15
C PRO A 211 -16.84 12.10 28.24
N PRO A 212 -17.22 10.85 27.88
CA PRO A 212 -18.60 10.41 27.99
C PRO A 212 -19.08 10.52 29.46
N PRO A 213 -20.37 10.86 29.68
CA PRO A 213 -20.93 10.97 31.01
C PRO A 213 -20.77 9.65 31.78
N ARG A 214 -20.55 9.73 33.11
CA ARG A 214 -20.26 8.57 33.97
C ARG A 214 -21.29 7.43 33.83
N ALA A 215 -22.56 7.73 33.55
CA ALA A 215 -23.61 6.74 33.34
C ALA A 215 -23.41 5.87 32.08
N ALA A 216 -22.70 6.35 31.06
CA ALA A 216 -22.38 5.58 29.85
C ALA A 216 -21.17 4.64 30.03
N ARG A 217 -20.51 4.67 31.21
CA ARG A 217 -19.33 3.86 31.53
C ARG A 217 -19.69 2.46 32.07
N VAL A 218 -20.97 2.09 32.09
CA VAL A 218 -21.48 0.83 32.69
C VAL A 218 -21.32 -0.35 31.72
N GLN A 219 -20.21 -1.06 31.93
CA GLN A 219 -19.93 -2.50 31.91
C GLN A 219 -20.40 -3.45 30.78
N PRO A 220 -19.54 -4.43 30.40
CA PRO A 220 -19.82 -5.43 29.38
C PRO A 220 -20.98 -6.36 29.76
N GLN A 221 -21.72 -6.80 28.74
CA GLN A 221 -22.88 -7.70 28.78
C GLN A 221 -22.59 -9.06 29.47
N GLN A 222 -22.53 -9.10 30.80
CA GLN A 222 -22.32 -10.34 31.57
C GLN A 222 -23.49 -10.70 32.51
N GLU A 223 -24.55 -9.89 32.61
CA GLU A 223 -25.53 -10.05 33.71
C GLU A 223 -26.92 -10.55 33.30
N LYS A 224 -27.17 -10.87 32.02
CA LYS A 224 -28.49 -11.40 31.59
C LYS A 224 -28.53 -12.91 31.27
N ARG A 225 -27.42 -13.65 31.40
CA ARG A 225 -27.39 -15.11 31.18
C ARG A 225 -27.37 -15.95 32.46
N SER A 226 -27.26 -15.34 33.65
CA SER A 226 -27.13 -16.07 34.92
C SER A 226 -28.45 -16.33 35.66
N LEU A 227 -29.59 -15.78 35.22
CA LEU A 227 -30.86 -15.91 35.94
C LEU A 227 -31.86 -16.92 35.35
N PHE A 228 -31.50 -17.65 34.28
CA PHE A 228 -32.42 -18.58 33.60
C PHE A 228 -32.00 -20.06 33.64
N PHE A 229 -31.05 -20.45 34.50
CA PHE A 229 -30.50 -21.82 34.49
C PHE A 229 -30.80 -22.68 35.72
N TRP A 230 -31.81 -22.31 36.52
CA TRP A 230 -32.31 -23.15 37.61
C TRP A 230 -33.85 -23.09 37.65
N GLN A 231 -34.52 -23.80 36.75
CA GLN A 231 -35.87 -24.32 36.97
C GLN A 231 -36.21 -25.46 36.02
#